data_AF-A0A914K5R4-F1
#
_entry.id   AF-A0A914K5R4-F1
#
_cell.length_a   1.000
_cell.length_b   1.000
_cell.length_c   1.000
_cell.angle_alpha   90.00
_cell.angle_beta   90.00
_cell.angle_gamma   90.00
#
_symmetry.space_group_name_H-M   'P 1'
#
loop_
_entity.id
_entity.type
_entity.pdbx_description
1 polymer ?
#
loop_
_entity_poly.entity_id
_entity_poly.type
_entity_poly.pdbx_seq_one_letter_code
_entity_poly.pdbx_strand_id
1 'polypeptide(L)'
;MSNTDHVKTARILDRVTIICPLPADRRHYEYSKLYMVSKEGYENCELLSSKLIGSCETPERHSSISLVFRDFSPLPSALEFKPGRSYYIISTSNGSRSGLDNSFNGLCAQKHMKIRFDILSDDVAKDASSGAFSESQISTASTGEADASLMYIIHTVDPETIPSEKNAQILEKNEPDSASVSSKSMFLFLACFLLTLNLPFRLFF
;
A
#
# COMPACT_ATOMS: atom_id res chain seq x y z
N MET A 1 -32.79 -2.45 -1.61
CA MET A 1 -31.51 -2.58 -2.33
C MET A 1 -30.45 -2.04 -1.39
N SER A 2 -29.62 -2.91 -0.79
CA SER A 2 -28.69 -2.50 0.26
C SER A 2 -27.50 -1.78 -0.35
N ASN A 3 -27.21 -0.57 0.13
CA ASN A 3 -26.19 0.34 -0.38
C ASN A 3 -24.83 0.03 0.29
N THR A 4 -24.34 -1.20 0.13
CA THR A 4 -23.11 -1.69 0.78
C THR A 4 -21.92 -1.79 -0.18
N ASP A 5 -22.14 -1.53 -1.48
CA ASP A 5 -21.07 -1.60 -2.48
C ASP A 5 -20.26 -0.30 -2.48
N HIS A 6 -18.97 -0.40 -2.22
CA HIS A 6 -18.06 0.74 -2.35
C HIS A 6 -17.93 1.07 -3.84
N VAL A 7 -18.51 2.20 -4.24
CA VAL A 7 -18.39 2.73 -5.60
C VAL A 7 -17.59 4.02 -5.56
N LYS A 8 -16.59 4.13 -6.44
CA LYS A 8 -15.79 5.34 -6.61
C LYS A 8 -15.68 5.69 -8.08
N THR A 9 -15.59 6.97 -8.34
CA THR A 9 -15.44 7.51 -9.69
C THR A 9 -13.99 7.98 -9.88
N ALA A 10 -13.42 7.75 -11.06
CA ALA A 10 -12.06 8.18 -11.40
C ALA A 10 -11.98 8.64 -12.86
N ARG A 11 -10.96 9.41 -13.21
CA ARG A 11 -10.60 9.81 -14.58
C ARG A 11 -9.41 9.01 -15.07
N ILE A 12 -9.17 9.06 -16.37
CA ILE A 12 -7.91 8.59 -16.92
C ILE A 12 -6.76 9.43 -16.33
N LEU A 13 -5.64 8.78 -16.06
CA LEU A 13 -4.45 9.26 -15.35
C LEU A 13 -4.59 9.45 -13.83
N ASP A 14 -5.80 9.35 -13.26
CA ASP A 14 -5.94 9.39 -11.80
C ASP A 14 -5.15 8.25 -11.16
N ARG A 15 -4.64 8.54 -9.96
CA ARG A 15 -3.95 7.57 -9.11
C ARG A 15 -4.79 7.27 -7.88
N VAL A 16 -4.91 5.98 -7.58
CA VAL A 16 -5.50 5.48 -6.34
C VAL A 16 -4.47 4.64 -5.61
N THR A 17 -4.31 4.92 -4.32
CA THR A 17 -3.49 4.11 -3.43
C THR A 17 -4.37 3.39 -2.44
N ILE A 18 -4.25 2.07 -2.44
CA ILE A 18 -4.85 1.14 -1.50
C ILE A 18 -3.82 0.87 -0.41
N ILE A 19 -4.19 1.06 0.85
CA ILE A 19 -3.27 0.89 1.97
C ILE A 19 -3.57 -0.43 2.67
N CYS A 20 -2.53 -1.24 2.89
CA CYS A 20 -2.60 -2.39 3.79
C CYS A 20 -2.38 -1.85 5.22
N PRO A 21 -3.42 -1.83 6.08
CA PRO A 21 -3.30 -1.25 7.40
C PRO A 21 -2.32 -2.05 8.25
N LEU A 22 -1.57 -1.36 9.11
CA LEU A 22 -0.82 -2.04 10.15
C LEU A 22 -1.78 -2.72 11.13
N PRO A 23 -1.41 -3.87 11.68
CA PRO A 23 -2.24 -4.52 12.68
C PRO A 23 -2.28 -3.65 13.95
N ALA A 24 -3.48 -3.40 14.46
CA ALA A 24 -3.66 -2.70 15.74
C ALA A 24 -2.98 -3.47 16.88
N ASP A 25 -3.08 -4.81 16.84
CA ASP A 25 -2.37 -5.74 17.70
C ASP A 25 -1.61 -6.77 16.88
N ARG A 26 -0.38 -7.11 17.28
CA ARG A 26 0.52 -8.05 16.55
C ARG A 26 -0.06 -9.44 16.28
N ARG A 27 -1.18 -9.81 16.90
CA ARG A 27 -1.84 -11.11 16.74
C ARG A 27 -2.91 -11.14 15.65
N HIS A 28 -3.38 -9.98 15.20
CA HIS A 28 -4.52 -9.88 14.29
C HIS A 28 -4.15 -9.00 13.09
N TYR A 29 -3.48 -9.61 12.12
CA TYR A 29 -3.28 -9.03 10.79
C TYR A 29 -4.19 -9.75 9.80
N GLU A 30 -4.90 -8.98 8.99
CA GLU A 30 -5.76 -9.51 7.94
C GLU A 30 -4.97 -9.68 6.65
N TYR A 31 -4.64 -10.93 6.32
CA TYR A 31 -3.93 -11.28 5.09
C TYR A 31 -4.91 -11.28 3.91
N SER A 32 -4.60 -10.53 2.86
CA SER A 32 -5.50 -10.41 1.71
C SER A 32 -4.74 -10.22 0.39
N LYS A 33 -5.17 -10.91 -0.65
CA LYS A 33 -4.83 -10.58 -2.04
C LYS A 33 -6.00 -9.87 -2.69
N LEU A 34 -5.67 -8.88 -3.52
CA LEU A 34 -6.66 -8.11 -4.27
C LEU A 34 -6.58 -8.49 -5.74
N TYR A 35 -7.74 -8.68 -6.35
CA TYR A 35 -7.85 -9.06 -7.76
C TYR A 35 -8.83 -8.14 -8.47
N MET A 36 -8.48 -7.70 -9.67
CA MET A 36 -9.45 -7.19 -10.62
C MET A 36 -10.19 -8.37 -11.23
N VAL A 37 -11.51 -8.29 -11.33
CA VAL A 37 -12.38 -9.37 -11.81
C VAL A 37 -13.42 -8.85 -12.81
N SER A 38 -14.12 -9.77 -13.48
CA SER A 38 -15.32 -9.45 -14.26
C SER A 38 -16.46 -8.96 -13.35
N LYS A 39 -17.48 -8.34 -13.95
CA LYS A 39 -18.71 -7.96 -13.23
C LYS A 39 -19.36 -9.16 -12.55
N GLU A 40 -19.42 -10.30 -13.23
CA GLU A 40 -19.95 -11.55 -12.69
C GLU A 40 -19.14 -12.04 -11.49
N GLY A 41 -17.80 -11.99 -11.57
CA GLY A 41 -16.92 -12.34 -10.46
C GLY A 41 -17.11 -11.43 -9.23
N TYR A 42 -17.40 -10.14 -9.47
CA TYR A 42 -17.72 -9.19 -8.40
C TYR A 42 -19.05 -9.48 -7.70
N GLU A 43 -20.08 -9.84 -8.47
CA GLU A 43 -21.40 -10.17 -7.94
C GLU A 43 -21.40 -11.50 -7.17
N ASN A 44 -20.66 -12.49 -7.68
CA ASN A 44 -20.61 -13.85 -7.12
C ASN A 44 -19.45 -14.07 -6.13
N CYS A 45 -18.58 -13.08 -5.91
CA CYS A 45 -17.36 -13.21 -5.10
C CYS A 45 -16.47 -14.37 -5.55
N GLU A 46 -16.15 -14.42 -6.84
CA GLU A 46 -15.32 -15.44 -7.47
C GLU A 46 -14.25 -14.80 -8.37
N LEU A 47 -13.07 -15.41 -8.44
CA LEU A 47 -11.95 -14.95 -9.26
C LEU A 47 -12.12 -15.22 -10.77
N LEU A 48 -13.20 -14.72 -11.37
CA LEU A 48 -13.51 -14.85 -12.80
C LEU A 48 -12.80 -13.78 -13.65
N SER A 49 -12.15 -14.21 -14.74
CA SER A 49 -11.31 -13.35 -15.60
C SER A 49 -10.36 -12.45 -14.80
N SER A 50 -9.74 -13.06 -13.79
CA SER A 50 -9.11 -12.32 -12.70
C SER A 50 -7.67 -11.93 -12.99
N LYS A 51 -7.22 -10.88 -12.31
CA LYS A 51 -5.85 -10.39 -12.38
C LYS A 51 -5.39 -9.83 -11.05
N LEU A 52 -4.28 -10.35 -10.52
CA LEU A 52 -3.71 -9.90 -9.26
C LEU A 52 -3.28 -8.44 -9.38
N ILE A 53 -3.76 -7.59 -8.48
CA ILE A 53 -3.37 -6.17 -8.42
C ILE A 53 -2.37 -5.90 -7.29
N GLY A 54 -2.39 -6.72 -6.23
CA GLY A 54 -1.48 -6.58 -5.11
C GLY A 54 -1.84 -7.49 -3.93
N SER A 55 -0.98 -7.49 -2.90
CA SER A 55 -1.09 -8.38 -1.75
C SER A 55 -0.70 -7.69 -0.45
N CYS A 56 -1.49 -7.89 0.60
CA CYS A 56 -1.23 -7.50 1.98
C CYS A 56 -0.74 -8.74 2.74
N GLU A 57 0.57 -8.96 2.71
CA GLU A 57 1.21 -10.17 3.25
C GLU A 57 2.23 -9.93 4.36
N THR A 58 2.57 -8.66 4.63
CA THR A 58 3.69 -8.31 5.51
C THR A 58 3.18 -7.41 6.65
N PRO A 59 2.83 -7.99 7.82
CA PRO A 59 2.29 -7.22 8.95
C PRO A 59 3.29 -6.23 9.57
N GLU A 60 4.60 -6.42 9.36
CA GLU A 60 5.63 -5.59 9.99
C GLU A 60 5.95 -4.31 9.22
N ARG A 61 5.40 -4.14 8.01
CA ARG A 61 5.72 -3.00 7.14
C ARG A 61 4.44 -2.35 6.63
N HIS A 62 4.44 -1.02 6.65
CA HIS A 62 3.45 -0.27 5.89
C HIS A 62 3.62 -0.61 4.41
N SER A 63 2.61 -1.23 3.81
CA SER A 63 2.57 -1.55 2.39
C SER A 63 1.34 -0.93 1.76
N SER A 64 1.47 -0.61 0.48
CA SER A 64 0.39 -0.02 -0.30
C SER A 64 0.45 -0.49 -1.73
N ILE A 65 -0.73 -0.56 -2.36
CA ILE A 65 -0.92 -0.96 -3.74
C ILE A 65 -1.37 0.28 -4.51
N SER A 66 -0.59 0.69 -5.49
CA SER A 66 -0.93 1.87 -6.31
C SER A 66 -1.49 1.44 -7.67
N LEU A 67 -2.67 1.97 -7.98
CA LEU A 67 -3.33 1.85 -9.27
C LEU A 67 -3.29 3.20 -9.98
N VAL A 68 -3.01 3.16 -11.28
CA VAL A 68 -3.11 4.33 -12.15
C VAL A 68 -4.06 3.98 -13.28
N PHE A 69 -5.09 4.80 -13.45
CA PHE A 69 -6.12 4.58 -14.46
C PHE A 69 -5.63 5.01 -15.84
N ARG A 70 -4.74 4.22 -16.44
CA ARG A 70 -4.25 4.46 -17.81
C ARG A 70 -5.01 3.62 -18.82
N ASP A 71 -5.22 4.17 -20.00
CA ASP A 71 -5.92 3.52 -21.11
C ASP A 71 -5.05 2.59 -21.95
N PHE A 72 -3.73 2.71 -21.84
CA PHE A 72 -2.77 1.84 -22.50
C PHE A 72 -1.62 1.51 -21.56
N SER A 73 -1.13 0.27 -21.63
CA SER A 73 0.12 -0.09 -20.97
C SER A 73 1.14 -0.71 -21.93
N PRO A 74 2.41 -0.26 -21.87
CA PRO A 74 3.47 -0.93 -22.61
C PRO A 74 3.84 -2.30 -22.03
N LEU A 75 3.35 -2.64 -20.84
CA LEU A 75 3.62 -3.92 -20.19
C LEU A 75 2.52 -4.92 -20.59
N PRO A 76 2.86 -6.02 -21.28
CA PRO A 76 1.89 -7.07 -21.55
C PRO A 76 1.41 -7.62 -20.20
N SER A 77 0.09 -7.73 -20.03
CA SER A 77 -0.53 -8.08 -18.75
C SER A 77 -0.48 -7.00 -17.68
N ALA A 78 -0.32 -5.71 -17.99
CA ALA A 78 -0.69 -4.63 -17.05
C ALA A 78 -2.16 -4.22 -17.20
N LEU A 79 -2.70 -3.56 -16.18
CA LEU A 79 -4.10 -3.14 -16.17
C LEU A 79 -4.30 -1.97 -17.16
N GLU A 80 -5.44 -1.99 -17.85
CA GLU A 80 -5.86 -0.96 -18.80
C GLU A 80 -7.31 -0.56 -18.50
N PHE A 81 -7.56 0.74 -18.48
CA PHE A 81 -8.82 1.35 -18.06
C PHE A 81 -9.36 2.24 -19.18
N LYS A 82 -10.58 1.99 -19.63
CA LYS A 82 -11.21 2.76 -20.70
C LYS A 82 -12.24 3.73 -20.13
N PRO A 83 -12.34 4.95 -20.70
CA PRO A 83 -13.39 5.90 -20.35
C PRO A 83 -14.79 5.27 -20.48
N GLY A 84 -15.69 5.64 -19.57
CA GLY A 84 -17.08 5.17 -19.54
C GLY A 84 -17.27 3.70 -19.14
N ARG A 85 -16.22 3.05 -18.61
CA ARG A 85 -16.30 1.65 -18.16
C ARG A 85 -16.16 1.52 -16.65
N SER A 86 -16.79 0.47 -16.11
CA SER A 86 -16.66 0.08 -14.71
C SER A 86 -15.69 -1.08 -14.53
N TYR A 87 -14.87 -1.00 -13.50
CA TYR A 87 -13.87 -2.00 -13.13
C TYR A 87 -14.07 -2.44 -11.69
N TYR A 88 -13.85 -3.72 -11.42
CA TYR A 88 -14.24 -4.34 -10.16
C TYR A 88 -13.04 -4.99 -9.50
N ILE A 89 -12.85 -4.71 -8.21
CA ILE A 89 -11.76 -5.28 -7.42
C ILE A 89 -12.37 -5.96 -6.20
N ILE A 90 -11.92 -7.19 -5.90
CA ILE A 90 -12.38 -7.98 -4.75
C ILE A 90 -11.20 -8.62 -4.02
N SER A 91 -11.44 -9.08 -2.79
CA SER A 91 -10.60 -10.08 -2.12
C SER A 91 -11.39 -11.33 -1.79
N THR A 92 -10.94 -12.49 -2.27
CA THR A 92 -11.50 -13.80 -1.91
C THR A 92 -10.70 -14.51 -0.82
N SER A 93 -9.62 -13.89 -0.33
CA SER A 93 -8.90 -14.37 0.84
C SER A 93 -9.83 -14.41 2.05
N ASN A 94 -9.56 -15.22 3.08
CA ASN A 94 -10.39 -15.27 4.30
C ASN A 94 -9.78 -14.49 5.49
N GLY A 95 -8.73 -13.69 5.26
CA GLY A 95 -8.02 -12.93 6.28
C GLY A 95 -6.90 -13.70 7.00
N SER A 96 -6.79 -15.03 6.81
CA SER A 96 -5.69 -15.83 7.37
C SER A 96 -4.58 -16.05 6.35
N ARG A 97 -3.37 -16.37 6.83
CA ARG A 97 -2.24 -16.72 5.96
C ARG A 97 -2.53 -17.96 5.10
N SER A 98 -3.25 -18.94 5.64
CA SER A 98 -3.55 -20.20 4.94
C SER A 98 -4.66 -20.07 3.91
N GLY A 99 -5.61 -19.16 4.09
CA GLY A 99 -6.68 -18.90 3.12
C GLY A 99 -6.40 -17.70 2.23
N LEU A 100 -5.14 -17.30 2.08
CA LEU A 100 -4.73 -16.16 1.27
C LEU A 100 -5.04 -16.36 -0.22
N ASP A 101 -4.85 -17.57 -0.73
CA ASP A 101 -5.00 -17.95 -2.14
C ASP A 101 -6.39 -18.53 -2.46
N ASN A 102 -7.37 -18.37 -1.56
CA ASN A 102 -8.74 -18.78 -1.84
C ASN A 102 -9.29 -18.03 -3.05
N SER A 103 -9.98 -18.75 -3.94
CA SER A 103 -10.53 -18.21 -5.20
C SER A 103 -12.03 -17.89 -5.17
N PHE A 104 -12.71 -18.16 -4.05
CA PHE A 104 -14.16 -18.04 -3.90
C PHE A 104 -14.55 -17.56 -2.50
N ASN A 105 -15.61 -16.76 -2.42
CA ASN A 105 -16.15 -16.14 -1.19
C ASN A 105 -15.12 -15.28 -0.44
N GLY A 106 -14.69 -15.71 0.75
CA GLY A 106 -13.79 -14.99 1.63
C GLY A 106 -14.29 -13.62 2.06
N LEU A 107 -13.36 -12.66 2.17
CA LEU A 107 -13.59 -11.29 2.59
C LEU A 107 -14.58 -10.54 1.70
N CYS A 108 -14.68 -10.89 0.41
CA CYS A 108 -15.68 -10.35 -0.52
C CYS A 108 -17.09 -10.67 -0.03
N ALA A 109 -17.39 -11.95 0.23
CA ALA A 109 -18.74 -12.37 0.63
C ALA A 109 -19.03 -12.05 2.10
N GLN A 110 -18.03 -12.21 2.97
CA GLN A 110 -18.21 -12.10 4.43
C GLN A 110 -18.16 -10.65 4.92
N LYS A 111 -17.29 -9.83 4.35
CA LYS A 111 -17.02 -8.46 4.80
C LYS A 111 -17.26 -7.39 3.73
N HIS A 112 -17.86 -7.76 2.59
CA HIS A 112 -18.05 -6.84 1.46
C HIS A 112 -16.74 -6.14 1.03
N MET A 113 -15.60 -6.85 1.13
CA MET A 113 -14.31 -6.34 0.70
C MET A 113 -14.20 -6.37 -0.83
N LYS A 114 -14.96 -5.47 -1.46
CA LYS A 114 -15.11 -5.31 -2.89
C LYS A 114 -15.39 -3.85 -3.24
N ILE A 115 -14.83 -3.37 -4.34
CA ILE A 115 -14.97 -2.00 -4.81
C ILE A 115 -15.17 -1.95 -6.32
N ARG A 116 -16.04 -1.04 -6.77
CA ARG A 116 -16.25 -0.71 -8.18
C ARG A 116 -15.67 0.68 -8.46
N PHE A 117 -14.84 0.78 -9.49
CA PHE A 117 -14.38 2.04 -10.06
C PHE A 117 -15.11 2.33 -11.36
N ASP A 118 -15.86 3.43 -11.40
CA ASP A 118 -16.52 3.94 -12.60
C ASP A 118 -15.62 5.00 -13.24
N ILE A 119 -15.07 4.70 -14.42
CA ILE A 119 -14.18 5.62 -15.14
C ILE A 119 -15.03 6.60 -15.94
N LEU A 120 -14.86 7.90 -15.69
CA LEU A 120 -15.60 8.95 -16.39
C LEU A 120 -15.31 8.90 -17.89
N SER A 121 -16.33 9.16 -18.70
CA SER A 121 -16.16 9.38 -20.13
C SER A 121 -15.58 10.78 -20.39
N ASP A 122 -14.95 10.94 -21.55
CA ASP A 122 -14.32 12.20 -21.96
C ASP A 122 -15.35 13.35 -22.11
N ASP A 123 -16.61 13.03 -22.37
CA ASP A 123 -17.71 14.00 -22.50
C ASP A 123 -18.11 14.60 -21.16
N VAL A 124 -18.15 13.77 -20.10
CA VAL A 124 -18.46 14.20 -18.72
C VAL A 124 -17.24 14.86 -18.07
N ALA A 125 -16.04 14.58 -18.57
CA ALA A 125 -14.81 15.14 -18.03
C ALA A 125 -14.71 16.67 -18.23
N LYS A 126 -15.30 17.20 -19.30
CA LYS A 126 -15.24 18.63 -19.69
C LYS A 126 -16.12 19.54 -18.85
N ASP A 127 -17.21 19.01 -18.29
CA ASP A 127 -18.15 19.79 -17.46
C ASP A 127 -17.73 19.88 -15.99
N ALA A 128 -16.79 19.05 -15.55
CA ALA A 128 -16.29 19.07 -14.18
C ALA A 128 -15.07 19.98 -13.98
N SER A 129 -14.44 20.46 -15.07
CA SER A 129 -13.35 21.44 -15.02
C SER A 129 -13.83 22.90 -15.01
N SER A 130 -15.13 23.16 -15.02
CA SER A 130 -15.73 24.50 -15.02
C SER A 130 -16.41 24.90 -13.71
N GLY A 131 -16.26 24.12 -12.64
CA GLY A 131 -16.89 24.38 -11.33
C GLY A 131 -15.93 24.30 -10.15
N ALA A 132 -15.06 25.30 -9.98
CA ALA A 132 -14.27 25.49 -8.76
C ALA A 132 -14.65 26.82 -8.09
N PHE A 133 -15.50 26.76 -7.05
CA PHE A 133 -15.36 27.48 -5.76
C PHE A 133 -16.60 27.25 -4.89
N SER A 134 -16.45 26.54 -3.77
CA SER A 134 -17.18 26.89 -2.55
C SER A 134 -16.37 26.46 -1.35
N GLU A 135 -15.66 27.43 -0.80
CA GLU A 135 -15.13 27.41 0.55
C GLU A 135 -16.26 27.76 1.51
N SER A 136 -16.52 26.91 2.50
CA SER A 136 -17.32 27.28 3.68
C SER A 136 -17.11 26.29 4.83
N GLN A 137 -16.14 26.65 5.66
CA GLN A 137 -16.18 26.70 7.13
C GLN A 137 -16.39 25.43 7.98
N ILE A 138 -15.40 25.31 8.88
CA ILE A 138 -15.25 24.46 10.05
C ILE A 138 -16.43 24.62 11.04
N SER A 139 -16.87 23.50 11.60
CA SER A 139 -17.34 23.44 12.99
C SER A 139 -16.95 22.10 13.65
N THR A 140 -16.53 22.23 14.91
CA THR A 140 -15.67 21.36 15.71
C THR A 140 -16.40 20.31 16.55
N ALA A 141 -15.80 19.11 16.67
CA ALA A 141 -15.84 18.06 17.75
C ALA A 141 -17.20 17.52 18.24
N SER A 142 -17.41 16.30 18.74
CA SER A 142 -16.69 15.04 19.07
C SER A 142 -17.80 13.95 19.19
N THR A 143 -17.61 12.63 19.04
CA THR A 143 -17.14 11.63 20.03
C THR A 143 -17.40 10.22 19.46
N GLY A 144 -16.45 9.28 19.59
CA GLY A 144 -16.62 7.80 19.52
C GLY A 144 -17.17 7.23 18.20
N GLU A 145 -16.62 6.19 17.57
CA GLU A 145 -16.20 4.89 18.08
C GLU A 145 -15.49 4.19 16.92
N ALA A 146 -14.32 3.59 17.15
CA ALA A 146 -13.46 3.05 16.10
C ALA A 146 -13.96 1.66 15.65
N ASP A 147 -14.69 1.63 14.53
CA ASP A 147 -14.90 0.41 13.75
C ASP A 147 -13.74 0.21 12.76
N ALA A 148 -12.89 -0.77 13.08
CA ALA A 148 -11.70 -1.09 12.32
C ALA A 148 -12.05 -2.00 11.12
N SER A 149 -12.37 -1.38 9.98
CA SER A 149 -12.19 -1.95 8.63
C SER A 149 -12.52 -0.90 7.56
N LEU A 150 -11.89 0.27 7.63
CA LEU A 150 -12.01 1.28 6.59
C LEU A 150 -10.78 1.23 5.69
N MET A 151 -10.97 0.70 4.48
CA MET A 151 -10.09 0.96 3.34
C MET A 151 -10.27 2.43 2.95
N TYR A 152 -9.34 3.29 3.35
CA TYR A 152 -9.35 4.69 2.94
C TYR A 152 -8.54 4.85 1.65
N ILE A 153 -9.22 5.29 0.59
CA ILE A 153 -8.60 5.68 -0.67
C ILE A 153 -8.18 7.13 -0.53
N ILE A 154 -6.87 7.38 -0.51
CA ILE A 154 -6.33 8.74 -0.60
C ILE A 154 -6.24 9.10 -2.08
N HIS A 155 -7.01 10.08 -2.51
CA HIS A 155 -6.80 10.76 -3.78
C HIS A 155 -5.63 11.73 -3.60
N THR A 156 -4.45 11.39 -4.13
CA THR A 156 -3.35 12.35 -4.22
C THR A 156 -3.52 13.13 -5.51
N VAL A 157 -3.89 14.40 -5.40
CA VAL A 157 -3.70 15.41 -6.47
C VAL A 157 -2.19 15.64 -6.62
N ASP A 158 -1.75 15.84 -7.86
CA ASP A 158 -0.34 15.84 -8.27
C ASP A 158 0.59 16.78 -7.47
N PRO A 159 1.89 16.42 -7.31
CA PRO A 159 2.89 17.22 -6.62
C PRO A 159 3.54 18.21 -7.60
N GLU A 160 2.82 19.25 -8.02
CA GLU A 160 3.43 20.37 -8.76
C GLU A 160 3.15 21.70 -8.06
N THR A 161 3.86 21.97 -6.97
CA THR A 161 4.30 23.33 -6.61
C THR A 161 5.47 23.24 -5.63
N ILE A 162 6.68 23.15 -6.16
CA ILE A 162 7.90 23.58 -5.46
C ILE A 162 8.19 25.00 -5.94
N PRO A 163 8.15 26.03 -5.08
CA PRO A 163 8.84 27.28 -5.35
C PRO A 163 10.28 27.17 -4.84
N SER A 164 11.22 27.01 -5.76
CA SER A 164 12.63 27.32 -5.53
C SER A 164 12.85 28.83 -5.62
N GLU A 165 13.34 29.47 -4.56
CA GLU A 165 14.67 30.12 -4.55
C GLU A 165 14.86 31.08 -3.35
N LYS A 166 16.06 30.96 -2.78
CA LYS A 166 16.95 32.01 -2.26
C LYS A 166 16.52 32.80 -1.01
N ASN A 167 17.24 32.50 0.08
CA ASN A 167 18.17 33.48 0.64
C ASN A 167 19.38 32.75 1.25
N ALA A 168 20.55 33.05 0.70
CA ALA A 168 21.84 32.66 1.25
C ALA A 168 22.38 33.77 2.15
N GLN A 169 23.35 33.38 2.99
CA GLN A 169 24.28 34.21 3.79
C GLN A 169 23.78 34.67 5.18
N ILE A 170 24.48 34.50 6.32
CA ILE A 170 25.84 34.06 6.68
C ILE A 170 25.78 33.63 8.17
N LEU A 171 26.44 32.53 8.55
CA LEU A 171 27.39 32.51 9.68
C LEU A 171 28.32 31.30 9.54
N GLU A 172 29.51 31.55 9.00
CA GLU A 172 30.69 30.71 9.20
C GLU A 172 30.93 30.53 10.71
N LYS A 173 31.33 29.33 11.16
CA LYS A 173 32.74 29.00 11.39
C LYS A 173 32.89 27.70 12.20
N ASN A 174 33.90 26.93 11.81
CA ASN A 174 34.73 26.00 12.59
C ASN A 174 34.51 24.50 12.32
N GLU A 175 35.24 24.02 11.31
CA GLU A 175 35.93 22.73 11.37
C GLU A 175 37.42 23.01 11.69
N PRO A 176 38.10 22.12 12.44
CA PRO A 176 39.36 21.64 11.91
C PRO A 176 39.51 20.11 12.00
N ASP A 177 39.70 19.52 10.83
CA ASP A 177 40.74 18.58 10.43
C ASP A 177 41.21 17.49 11.41
N SER A 178 40.82 16.26 11.05
CA SER A 178 41.66 15.08 10.83
C SER A 178 42.81 14.75 11.80
N ALA A 179 42.72 13.57 12.41
CA ALA A 179 43.86 12.66 12.51
C ALA A 179 43.38 11.19 12.56
N SER A 180 43.88 10.42 11.61
CA SER A 180 43.91 8.96 11.58
C SER A 180 44.64 8.39 12.80
N VAL A 181 44.28 7.19 13.28
CA VAL A 181 45.22 6.23 13.92
C VAL A 181 44.54 4.88 14.21
N SER A 182 45.16 3.87 13.59
CA SER A 182 45.46 2.52 14.09
C SER A 182 44.33 1.50 14.32
N SER A 183 44.13 0.73 13.25
CA SER A 183 43.80 -0.69 13.24
C SER A 183 44.65 -1.50 14.24
N LYS A 184 44.15 -1.69 15.47
CA LYS A 184 44.62 -2.72 16.42
C LYS A 184 43.49 -3.40 17.20
N SER A 185 42.23 -3.18 16.83
CA SER A 185 41.06 -3.74 17.52
C SER A 185 40.33 -4.81 16.70
N MET A 186 41.05 -5.58 15.88
CA MET A 186 40.49 -6.72 15.14
C MET A 186 41.40 -7.96 15.14
N PHE A 187 42.46 -7.98 15.96
CA PHE A 187 43.34 -9.14 16.12
C PHE A 187 43.26 -9.77 17.52
N LEU A 188 42.60 -9.12 18.49
CA LEU A 188 42.44 -9.63 19.85
C LEU A 188 41.25 -10.57 20.03
N PHE A 189 40.24 -10.52 19.15
CA PHE A 189 39.09 -11.41 19.25
C PHE A 189 39.28 -12.76 18.54
N LEU A 190 40.19 -12.87 17.57
CA LEU A 190 40.43 -14.14 16.88
C LEU A 190 41.41 -15.07 17.62
N ALA A 191 42.28 -14.52 18.48
CA ALA A 191 43.21 -15.32 19.28
C ALA A 191 42.54 -16.04 20.47
N CYS A 192 41.35 -15.58 20.90
CA CYS A 192 40.62 -16.20 22.00
C CYS A 192 39.80 -17.42 21.56
N PHE A 193 39.44 -17.53 20.27
CA PHE A 193 38.64 -18.64 19.75
C PHE A 193 39.46 -19.88 19.36
N LEU A 194 40.78 -19.72 19.16
CA LEU A 194 41.68 -20.82 18.81
C LEU A 194 42.39 -21.45 20.02
N LEU A 195 42.30 -20.84 21.21
CA LEU A 195 42.86 -21.40 22.46
C LEU A 195 41.91 -22.33 23.21
N THR A 196 40.64 -22.46 22.79
CA THR A 196 39.69 -23.43 23.37
C THR A 196 39.59 -24.75 22.59
N LEU A 197 40.27 -24.86 21.44
CA LEU A 197 40.36 -26.08 20.65
C LEU A 197 41.83 -26.49 20.48
N ASN A 198 42.51 -26.77 21.58
CA ASN A 198 43.61 -27.75 21.67
C ASN A 198 44.22 -27.68 23.08
N LEU A 199 43.84 -28.60 23.97
CA LEU A 199 44.82 -29.40 24.70
C LEU A 199 44.17 -30.70 25.22
N PRO A 200 44.91 -31.82 25.25
CA PRO A 200 44.40 -33.17 25.47
C PRO A 200 44.52 -33.57 26.94
N PHE A 201 43.54 -34.29 27.50
CA PHE A 201 43.77 -35.10 28.68
C PHE A 201 43.03 -36.43 28.62
N ARG A 202 43.85 -37.48 28.55
CA ARG A 202 43.57 -38.90 28.73
C ARG A 202 43.17 -39.21 30.18
N LEU A 203 42.34 -40.25 30.32
CA LEU A 203 42.14 -41.17 31.47
C LEU A 203 41.71 -40.59 32.84
N PHE A 204 40.57 -41.05 33.36
CA PHE A 204 40.50 -42.11 34.40
C PHE A 204 39.03 -42.51 34.69
N PHE A 205 38.86 -43.82 34.89
CA PHE A 205 37.65 -44.61 35.24
C PHE A 205 36.58 -44.85 34.17
#